data_AF-A0A9W9ZHL3-F1
#
_entry.id   AF-A0A9W9ZHL3-F1
#
_cell.length_a   1.000
_cell.length_b   1.000
_cell.length_c   1.000
_cell.angle_alpha   90.00
_cell.angle_beta   90.00
_cell.angle_gamma   90.00
#
_symmetry.space_group_name_H-M   'P 1'
#
loop_
_entity.id
_entity.type
_entity.pdbx_description
1 polymer ?
#
loop_
_entity_poly.entity_id
_entity_poly.type
_entity_poly.pdbx_seq_one_letter_code
_entity_poly.pdbx_strand_id
1 'polypeptide(L)'
;MELCNKTVFLFFCLASVWLSVESMTKTQSLRSILDHFTSTRNVYVDPAAKQTARDFIVKTFKDHGLHTWTEEFRSNQDEYPGVNVVGQLPGRYTGTSDDKIVVIGSHYDSVPDYSRCG
;
A
#
# COMPACT_ATOMS: atom_id res chain seq x y z
N MET A 1 -8.01 47.51 18.01
CA MET A 1 -6.98 46.54 17.57
C MET A 1 -7.10 45.15 18.24
N GLU A 2 -7.96 44.93 19.24
CA GLU A 2 -8.08 43.61 19.90
C GLU A 2 -9.02 42.61 19.21
N LEU A 3 -10.07 43.08 18.52
CA LEU A 3 -11.06 42.19 17.90
C LEU A 3 -10.47 41.42 16.71
N CYS A 4 -9.62 42.07 15.91
CA CYS A 4 -8.94 41.46 14.76
C CYS A 4 -8.00 40.31 15.20
N ASN A 5 -7.28 40.49 16.32
CA ASN A 5 -6.37 39.47 16.86
C ASN A 5 -7.10 38.24 17.39
N LYS A 6 -8.28 38.39 18.03
CA LYS A 6 -9.07 37.26 18.53
C LYS A 6 -9.66 36.42 17.40
N THR A 7 -10.12 37.05 16.34
CA THR A 7 -10.65 36.34 15.16
C THR A 7 -9.55 35.61 14.41
N VAL A 8 -8.38 36.23 14.23
CA VAL A 8 -7.20 35.59 13.63
C VAL A 8 -6.74 34.40 14.48
N PHE A 9 -6.64 34.55 15.80
CA PHE A 9 -6.24 33.48 16.71
C PHE A 9 -7.21 32.29 16.67
N LEU A 10 -8.52 32.54 16.68
CA LEU A 10 -9.54 31.49 16.56
C LEU A 10 -9.45 30.75 15.22
N PHE A 11 -9.17 31.48 14.13
CA PHE A 11 -8.98 30.88 12.81
C PHE A 11 -7.72 29.99 12.75
N PHE A 12 -6.61 30.43 13.35
CA PHE A 12 -5.39 29.61 13.48
C PHE A 12 -5.61 28.36 14.34
N CYS A 13 -6.36 28.47 15.45
CA CYS A 13 -6.72 27.32 16.28
C CYS A 13 -7.63 26.32 15.53
N LEU A 14 -8.61 26.81 14.77
CA LEU A 14 -9.48 25.94 13.98
C LEU A 14 -8.68 25.25 12.86
N ALA A 15 -7.82 25.97 12.15
CA ALA A 15 -6.99 25.40 11.09
C ALA A 15 -6.02 24.32 11.63
N SER A 16 -5.41 24.53 12.80
CA SER A 16 -4.48 23.54 13.39
C SER A 16 -5.19 22.28 13.87
N VAL A 17 -6.41 22.41 14.40
CA VAL A 17 -7.25 21.25 14.76
C VAL A 17 -7.63 20.44 13.50
N TRP A 18 -8.00 21.10 12.41
CA TRP A 18 -8.37 20.42 11.16
C TRP A 18 -7.20 19.65 10.53
N LEU A 19 -6.02 20.28 10.46
CA LEU A 19 -4.80 19.61 9.98
C LEU A 19 -4.42 18.40 10.84
N SER A 20 -4.61 18.50 12.17
CA SER A 20 -4.32 17.40 13.09
C SER A 20 -5.29 16.23 12.91
N VAL A 21 -6.59 16.50 12.75
CA VAL A 21 -7.60 15.48 12.47
C VAL A 21 -7.31 14.75 11.15
N GLU A 22 -6.96 15.48 10.08
CA GLU A 22 -6.62 14.88 8.79
C GLU A 22 -5.34 14.01 8.86
N SER A 23 -4.34 14.44 9.63
CA SER A 23 -3.12 13.65 9.84
C SER A 23 -3.40 12.35 10.62
N MET A 24 -4.26 12.43 11.65
CA MET A 24 -4.69 11.25 12.41
C MET A 24 -5.46 10.26 11.54
N THR A 25 -6.37 10.73 10.67
CA THR A 25 -7.13 9.84 9.77
C THR A 25 -6.23 9.17 8.73
N LYS A 26 -5.23 9.88 8.20
CA LYS A 26 -4.22 9.28 7.29
C LYS A 26 -3.38 8.21 7.99
N THR A 27 -2.95 8.45 9.23
CA THR A 27 -2.17 7.48 10.01
C THR A 27 -2.98 6.24 10.34
N GLN A 28 -4.25 6.41 10.73
CA GLN A 28 -5.16 5.29 11.01
C GLN A 28 -5.48 4.49 9.74
N SER A 29 -5.70 5.16 8.62
CA SER A 29 -5.89 4.51 7.32
C SER A 29 -4.67 3.69 6.92
N LEU A 30 -3.46 4.25 7.06
CA LEU A 30 -2.22 3.52 6.80
C LEU A 30 -2.09 2.29 7.71
N ARG A 31 -2.36 2.42 9.00
CA ARG A 31 -2.34 1.27 9.93
C ARG A 31 -3.34 0.19 9.51
N SER A 32 -4.56 0.57 9.15
CA SER A 32 -5.57 -0.39 8.68
C SER A 32 -5.12 -1.13 7.42
N ILE A 33 -4.39 -0.48 6.50
CA ILE A 33 -3.80 -1.16 5.34
C ILE A 33 -2.71 -2.14 5.78
N LEU A 34 -1.85 -1.72 6.73
CA LEU A 34 -0.75 -2.55 7.24
C LEU A 34 -1.22 -3.78 8.04
N ASP A 35 -2.41 -3.72 8.64
CA ASP A 35 -2.98 -4.84 9.41
C ASP A 35 -3.20 -6.09 8.54
N HIS A 36 -3.38 -5.94 7.23
CA HIS A 36 -3.46 -7.03 6.26
C HIS A 36 -2.12 -7.73 5.98
N PHE A 37 -1.01 -7.21 6.51
CA PHE A 37 0.35 -7.71 6.31
C PHE A 37 1.03 -8.09 7.64
N THR A 38 0.25 -8.59 8.61
CA THR A 38 0.77 -8.99 9.93
C THR A 38 1.11 -10.49 10.03
N SER A 39 0.56 -11.34 9.17
CA SER A 39 0.81 -12.78 9.14
C SER A 39 2.06 -13.16 8.34
N THR A 40 2.61 -14.35 8.56
CA THR A 40 3.69 -14.88 7.71
C THR A 40 3.18 -15.07 6.28
N ARG A 41 3.91 -14.54 5.30
CA ARG A 41 3.58 -14.59 3.86
C ARG A 41 4.65 -15.35 3.10
N ASN A 42 5.02 -16.49 3.65
CA ASN A 42 5.99 -17.40 3.07
C ASN A 42 5.25 -18.62 2.49
N VAL A 43 5.61 -19.03 1.28
CA VAL A 43 4.90 -20.10 0.56
C VAL A 43 5.01 -21.46 1.24
N TYR A 44 6.09 -21.71 1.99
CA TYR A 44 6.31 -22.97 2.70
C TYR A 44 5.69 -23.02 4.08
N VAL A 45 5.50 -21.86 4.71
CA VAL A 45 4.97 -21.78 6.08
C VAL A 45 3.45 -21.62 6.04
N ASP A 46 2.97 -20.67 5.22
CA ASP A 46 1.54 -20.35 5.11
C ASP A 46 1.21 -19.86 3.69
N PRO A 47 1.03 -20.77 2.73
CA PRO A 47 0.69 -20.40 1.35
C PRO A 47 -0.66 -19.68 1.25
N ALA A 48 -1.60 -19.97 2.16
CA ALA A 48 -2.92 -19.35 2.19
C ALA A 48 -2.84 -17.88 2.63
N ALA A 49 -2.04 -17.56 3.64
CA ALA A 49 -1.80 -16.17 4.05
C ALA A 49 -1.05 -15.39 2.97
N LYS A 50 -0.07 -16.01 2.29
CA LYS A 50 0.61 -15.39 1.13
C LYS A 50 -0.37 -15.08 0.01
N GLN A 51 -1.32 -15.98 -0.27
CA GLN A 51 -2.37 -15.76 -1.28
C GLN A 51 -3.34 -14.66 -0.83
N THR A 52 -3.77 -14.66 0.43
CA THR A 52 -4.68 -13.63 0.96
C THR A 52 -4.08 -12.23 0.88
N ALA A 53 -2.78 -12.08 1.18
CA ALA A 53 -2.07 -10.83 1.03
C ALA A 53 -1.99 -10.38 -0.44
N ARG A 54 -1.77 -11.31 -1.38
CA ARG A 54 -1.80 -11.03 -2.82
C ARG A 54 -3.17 -10.54 -3.26
N ASP A 55 -4.23 -11.25 -2.88
CA ASP A 55 -5.60 -10.92 -3.24
C ASP A 55 -6.00 -9.55 -2.70
N PHE A 56 -5.56 -9.22 -1.48
CA PHE A 56 -5.73 -7.89 -0.91
C PHE A 56 -5.05 -6.81 -1.77
N ILE A 57 -3.77 -6.98 -2.15
CA ILE A 57 -3.07 -6.01 -3.02
C ILE A 57 -3.80 -5.84 -4.36
N VAL A 58 -4.19 -6.94 -5.01
CA VAL A 58 -4.91 -6.92 -6.29
C VAL A 58 -6.23 -6.16 -6.14
N LYS A 59 -6.99 -6.44 -5.08
CA LYS A 59 -8.25 -5.74 -4.79
C LYS A 59 -8.01 -4.26 -4.55
N THR A 60 -7.02 -3.90 -3.71
CA THR A 60 -6.69 -2.50 -3.41
C THR A 60 -6.29 -1.74 -4.67
N PHE A 61 -5.46 -2.30 -5.54
CA PHE A 61 -5.07 -1.64 -6.79
C PHE A 61 -6.28 -1.40 -7.69
N LYS A 62 -7.16 -2.40 -7.86
CA LYS A 62 -8.40 -2.26 -8.63
C LYS A 62 -9.35 -1.21 -8.04
N ASP A 63 -9.53 -1.22 -6.73
CA ASP A 63 -10.38 -0.25 -6.02
C ASP A 63 -9.86 1.19 -6.17
N HIS A 64 -8.54 1.37 -6.34
CA HIS A 64 -7.90 2.65 -6.60
C HIS A 64 -7.81 3.00 -8.10
N GLY A 65 -8.42 2.20 -8.98
CA GLY A 65 -8.50 2.48 -10.42
C GLY A 65 -7.24 2.15 -11.22
N LEU A 66 -6.33 1.33 -10.67
CA LEU A 66 -5.14 0.89 -11.41
C LEU A 66 -5.49 -0.26 -12.35
N HIS A 67 -4.91 -0.24 -13.55
CA HIS A 67 -4.86 -1.41 -14.42
C HIS A 67 -3.95 -2.46 -13.76
N THR A 68 -4.52 -3.58 -13.34
CA THR A 68 -3.85 -4.52 -12.42
C THR A 68 -3.75 -5.91 -13.03
N TRP A 69 -2.57 -6.50 -12.97
CA TRP A 69 -2.31 -7.88 -13.40
C TRP A 69 -1.24 -8.56 -12.54
N THR A 70 -1.08 -9.86 -12.72
CA THR A 70 -0.05 -10.67 -12.07
C THR A 70 0.95 -11.19 -13.08
N GLU A 71 2.22 -11.18 -12.72
CA GLU A 71 3.32 -11.68 -13.54
C GLU A 71 4.00 -12.84 -12.81
N GLU A 72 3.92 -14.04 -13.39
CA GLU A 72 4.60 -15.22 -12.86
C GLU A 72 6.05 -15.27 -13.34
N PHE A 73 6.96 -15.68 -12.46
CA PHE A 73 8.36 -15.88 -12.80
C PHE A 73 8.86 -17.18 -12.19
N ARG A 74 9.82 -17.81 -12.88
CA ARG A 74 10.50 -18.99 -12.35
C ARG A 74 11.32 -18.58 -11.14
N SER A 75 10.98 -19.12 -9.99
CA SER A 75 11.78 -18.95 -8.78
C SER A 75 12.93 -19.95 -8.78
N ASN A 76 13.87 -19.78 -7.85
CA ASN A 76 14.88 -20.78 -7.52
C ASN A 76 14.30 -22.03 -6.82
N GLN A 77 12.97 -22.15 -6.76
CA GLN A 77 12.20 -23.19 -6.10
C GLN A 77 11.23 -23.78 -7.13
N ASP A 78 11.61 -24.88 -7.77
CA ASP A 78 10.90 -25.41 -8.94
C ASP A 78 9.41 -25.73 -8.68
N GLU A 79 9.00 -25.93 -7.43
CA GLU A 79 7.62 -26.25 -7.03
C GLU A 79 6.72 -25.02 -6.82
N TYR A 80 7.30 -23.83 -6.65
CA TYR A 80 6.54 -22.62 -6.33
C TYR A 80 7.00 -21.43 -7.17
N PRO A 81 6.28 -21.10 -8.27
CA PRO A 81 6.60 -19.91 -9.05
C PRO A 81 6.49 -18.66 -8.17
N GLY A 82 7.41 -17.73 -8.40
CA GLY A 82 7.27 -16.39 -7.87
C GLY A 82 6.18 -15.66 -8.65
N VAL A 83 5.47 -14.74 -8.00
CA VAL A 83 4.39 -14.01 -8.68
C VAL A 83 4.40 -12.57 -8.20
N ASN A 84 4.65 -11.64 -9.11
CA ASN A 84 4.56 -10.21 -8.88
C ASN A 84 3.11 -9.74 -9.09
N VAL A 85 2.71 -8.70 -8.36
CA VAL A 85 1.47 -7.97 -8.62
C VAL A 85 1.86 -6.60 -9.18
N VAL A 86 1.35 -6.26 -10.36
CA VAL A 86 1.63 -5.00 -11.02
C VAL A 86 0.36 -4.18 -11.12
N GLY A 87 0.44 -2.91 -10.73
CA GLY A 87 -0.62 -1.93 -10.89
C GLY A 87 -0.09 -0.74 -11.67
N GLN A 88 -0.74 -0.42 -12.79
CA GLN A 88 -0.42 0.73 -13.62
C GLN A 88 -1.53 1.77 -13.52
N LEU A 89 -1.15 3.00 -13.18
CA LEU A 89 -2.00 4.16 -13.34
C LEU A 89 -1.59 4.88 -14.64
N PRO A 90 -2.39 4.80 -15.73
CA PRO A 90 -2.00 5.41 -16.99
C PRO A 90 -2.03 6.95 -16.88
N GLY A 91 -0.92 7.58 -17.27
CA GLY A 91 -0.85 9.02 -17.51
C GLY A 91 -1.39 9.40 -18.90
N ARG A 92 -1.47 10.71 -19.15
CA ARG A 92 -2.00 11.29 -20.41
C ARG A 92 -1.32 10.76 -21.68
N TYR A 93 -0.03 10.43 -21.58
CA TYR A 93 0.83 10.03 -22.71
C TYR A 93 1.24 8.55 -22.65
N THR A 94 0.51 7.72 -21.89
CA THR A 94 0.82 6.29 -21.77
C THR A 94 0.88 5.64 -23.14
N GLY A 95 1.99 4.95 -23.45
CA GLY A 95 2.19 4.25 -24.72
C GLY A 95 2.56 5.14 -25.91
N THR A 96 2.86 6.43 -25.70
CA THR A 96 3.40 7.32 -26.75
C THR A 96 4.91 7.55 -26.58
N SER A 97 5.54 8.26 -27.52
CA SER A 97 6.95 8.66 -27.40
C SER A 97 7.24 9.60 -26.22
N ASP A 98 6.21 10.28 -25.73
CA ASP A 98 6.31 11.23 -24.62
C ASP A 98 6.00 10.57 -23.26
N ASP A 99 5.82 9.25 -23.23
CA ASP A 99 5.58 8.52 -21.99
C ASP A 99 6.76 8.66 -21.01
N LYS A 100 6.43 8.85 -19.73
CA LYS A 100 7.38 8.98 -18.63
C LYS A 100 6.91 8.10 -17.49
N ILE A 101 7.71 7.07 -17.20
CA ILE A 101 7.37 6.05 -16.22
C ILE A 101 8.00 6.41 -14.87
N VAL A 102 7.18 6.37 -13.82
CA VAL A 102 7.65 6.34 -12.42
C VAL A 102 7.33 4.97 -11.85
N VAL A 103 8.33 4.29 -11.31
CA VAL A 103 8.18 2.94 -10.74
C VAL A 103 8.39 3.01 -9.24
N ILE A 104 7.45 2.41 -8.48
CA ILE A 104 7.56 2.20 -7.03
C ILE A 104 7.45 0.70 -6.81
N GLY A 105 8.42 0.11 -6.11
CA GLY A 105 8.50 -1.32 -5.85
C GLY A 105 8.64 -1.64 -4.37
N SER A 106 8.04 -2.75 -3.95
CA SER A 106 8.22 -3.35 -2.63
C SER A 106 8.05 -4.86 -2.70
N HIS A 107 8.70 -5.57 -1.79
CA HIS A 107 8.39 -6.98 -1.52
C HIS A 107 7.15 -7.07 -0.63
N TYR A 108 6.32 -8.09 -0.88
CA TYR A 108 5.14 -8.38 -0.07
C TYR A 108 5.23 -9.74 0.64
N ASP A 109 6.18 -10.59 0.26
CA ASP A 109 6.47 -11.86 0.90
C ASP A 109 7.26 -11.68 2.21
N SER A 110 7.33 -12.74 3.00
CA SER A 110 8.14 -12.76 4.22
C SER A 110 9.16 -13.90 4.20
N VAL A 111 10.25 -13.72 4.94
CA VAL A 111 11.13 -14.82 5.29
C VAL A 111 10.38 -15.82 6.19
N PRO A 112 10.75 -17.11 6.18
CA PRO A 112 10.21 -18.07 7.14
C PRO A 112 10.56 -17.64 8.58
N ASP A 113 9.55 -17.53 9.44
CA ASP A 113 9.76 -17.34 10.87
C ASP A 113 9.55 -18.67 11.60
N TYR A 114 10.66 -19.33 11.95
CA TYR A 114 10.65 -20.59 12.69
C TYR A 114 10.42 -20.40 14.20
N SER A 115 10.34 -19.16 14.70
CA SER A 115 10.27 -18.88 16.14
C SER A 115 8.87 -19.08 16.77
N ARG A 116 7.86 -19.47 15.98
CA ARG A 116 6.50 -19.80 16.48
C ARG A 116 6.18 -21.30 16.53
N CYS A 117 7.15 -22.17 16.29
CA CYS A 117 7.05 -23.61 16.60
C CYS A 117 7.74 -23.87 17.94
N GLY A 118 7.03 -23.58 19.04
CA GLY A 118 7.44 -23.85 20.42
C GLY A 118 6.22 -24.10 21.28
#